data_AF-A0A080N307-F1
#
_entry.id   AF-A0A080N307-F1
#
_cell.length_a   1.000
_cell.length_b   1.000
_cell.length_c   1.000
_cell.angle_alpha   90.00
_cell.angle_beta   90.00
_cell.angle_gamma   90.00
#
_symmetry.space_group_name_H-M   'P 1'
#
loop_
_entity.id
_entity.type
_entity.pdbx_description
1 polymer ?
#
loop_
_entity_poly.entity_id
_entity_poly.type
_entity_poly.pdbx_seq_one_letter_code
_entity_poly.pdbx_strand_id
1 'polypeptide(L)' 'MAKANKAVAAAKPNIFMRIGLFIRQIIDEMRKVVTPTGKELASWSFAVFIFVLILMLVVSLMDFGLGKLTLWLFG' A
#
# COMPACT_ATOMS: atom_id res chain seq x y z
N MET A 1 -58.49 -19.32 -6.61
CA MET A 1 -57.68 -18.99 -7.80
C MET A 1 -56.24 -18.82 -7.36
N ALA A 2 -55.35 -19.68 -7.88
CA ALA A 2 -53.96 -19.79 -7.46
C ALA A 2 -53.15 -18.53 -7.81
N LYS A 3 -52.49 -17.91 -6.83
CA LYS A 3 -51.41 -16.96 -7.09
C LYS A 3 -50.21 -17.77 -7.60
N ALA A 4 -49.99 -17.71 -8.90
CA ALA A 4 -48.81 -18.27 -9.54
C ALA A 4 -47.56 -17.57 -8.99
N ASN A 5 -46.88 -18.23 -8.07
CA ASN A 5 -45.52 -17.89 -7.67
C ASN A 5 -44.65 -18.17 -8.91
N LYS A 6 -44.32 -17.11 -9.67
CA LYS A 6 -43.33 -17.19 -10.74
C LYS A 6 -41.99 -17.49 -10.08
N ALA A 7 -41.71 -18.77 -9.92
CA ALA A 7 -40.36 -19.28 -9.79
C ALA A 7 -39.56 -18.62 -10.91
N VAL A 8 -38.69 -17.68 -10.53
CA VAL A 8 -37.68 -17.13 -11.41
C VAL A 8 -36.88 -18.34 -11.87
N ALA A 9 -37.07 -18.70 -13.14
CA ALA A 9 -36.37 -19.79 -13.79
C ALA A 9 -34.88 -19.60 -13.50
N ALA A 10 -34.29 -20.59 -12.84
CA ALA A 10 -32.87 -20.68 -12.56
C ALA A 10 -32.12 -20.82 -13.89
N ALA A 11 -31.95 -19.72 -14.61
CA ALA A 11 -31.06 -19.63 -15.75
C ALA A 11 -29.63 -19.82 -15.22
N LYS A 12 -28.90 -20.79 -15.78
CA LYS A 12 -27.49 -21.06 -15.47
C LYS A 12 -26.73 -19.73 -15.31
N PRO A 13 -25.95 -19.53 -14.24
CA PRO A 13 -25.26 -18.26 -14.02
C PRO A 13 -24.35 -17.96 -15.21
N ASN A 14 -24.74 -16.96 -15.99
CA ASN A 14 -24.05 -16.50 -17.18
C ASN A 14 -22.65 -15.98 -16.80
N ILE A 15 -21.66 -16.02 -17.71
CA ILE A 15 -20.28 -15.54 -17.43
C ILE A 15 -20.28 -14.09 -16.91
N PHE A 16 -21.20 -13.26 -17.41
CA PHE A 16 -21.41 -11.89 -16.94
C PHE A 16 -21.88 -11.78 -15.49
N MET A 17 -22.65 -12.75 -14.99
CA MET A 17 -23.06 -12.79 -13.58
C MET A 17 -21.90 -13.16 -12.66
N ARG A 18 -20.96 -14.01 -13.11
CA ARG A 18 -19.73 -14.33 -12.35
C ARG A 18 -18.82 -13.12 -12.22
N ILE A 19 -18.64 -12.37 -13.31
CA ILE A 19 -17.84 -11.13 -13.32
C ILE A 19 -18.49 -10.08 -12.41
N GLY A 20 -19.81 -9.92 -12.46
CA GLY A 20 -20.53 -9.01 -11.57
C GLY A 20 -20.40 -9.37 -10.08
N LEU A 21 -20.44 -10.67 -9.74
CA LEU A 21 -20.19 -11.14 -8.38
C LEU A 21 -18.74 -10.89 -7.94
N PHE A 22 -17.76 -11.08 -8.83
CA PHE A 22 -16.35 -10.85 -8.55
C PHE A 22 -16.04 -9.37 -8.26
N ILE A 23 -16.60 -8.43 -9.04
CA ILE A 23 -16.44 -7.00 -8.76
C ILE A 23 -17.08 -6.61 -7.43
N ARG A 24 -18.24 -7.18 -7.10
CA ARG A 24 -18.88 -7.00 -5.79
C ARG A 24 -17.97 -7.47 -4.65
N GLN A 25 -17.34 -8.64 -4.79
CA GLN A 25 -16.38 -9.16 -3.82
C GLN A 25 -15.16 -8.25 -3.67
N ILE A 26 -14.61 -7.72 -4.77
CA ILE A 26 -13.48 -6.76 -4.69
C ILE A 26 -13.89 -5.52 -3.89
N ILE A 27 -15.07 -4.94 -4.15
CA ILE A 27 -15.53 -3.76 -3.42
C ILE A 27 -15.72 -4.06 -1.93
N ASP A 28 -16.27 -5.23 -1.60
CA ASP A 28 -16.43 -5.69 -0.21
C ASP A 28 -15.08 -5.89 0.49
N GLU A 29 -14.05 -6.39 -0.21
CA GLU A 29 -12.70 -6.55 0.33
C GLU A 29 -11.96 -5.22 0.45
N MET A 30 -12.13 -4.32 -0.52
CA MET A 30 -11.56 -2.97 -0.48
C MET A 30 -12.13 -2.15 0.68
N ARG A 31 -13.38 -2.40 1.09
CA ARG A 31 -13.98 -1.79 2.29
C ARG A 31 -13.40 -2.32 3.61
N LYS A 32 -12.76 -3.50 3.59
CA LYS A 32 -12.05 -4.07 4.76
C LYS A 32 -10.64 -3.51 4.90
N VAL A 33 -10.13 -2.81 3.88
CA VAL A 33 -8.87 -2.09 3.99
C VAL A 33 -9.12 -0.90 4.91
N VAL A 34 -8.58 -0.98 6.12
CA VAL A 34 -8.62 0.12 7.09
C VAL A 34 -7.91 1.35 6.50
N THR A 35 -8.65 2.44 6.35
CA THR A 35 -8.06 3.73 5.96
C THR A 35 -7.27 4.27 7.15
N PRO A 36 -5.97 4.54 7.00
CA PRO A 36 -5.13 4.93 8.12
C PRO A 36 -5.57 6.29 8.66
N THR A 37 -5.41 6.48 9.96
CA THR A 37 -5.62 7.78 10.60
C THR A 37 -4.44 8.71 10.27
N GLY A 38 -4.67 10.01 10.17
CA GLY A 38 -3.59 10.98 9.86
C GLY A 38 -2.41 10.93 10.85
N LYS A 39 -2.67 10.49 12.09
CA LYS A 39 -1.63 10.30 13.12
C LYS A 39 -0.71 9.14 12.81
N GLU A 40 -1.25 8.00 12.34
CA GLU A 40 -0.45 6.83 11.95
C GLU A 40 0.43 7.14 10.75
N LEU A 41 -0.11 7.85 9.74
CA LEU A 41 0.66 8.30 8.58
C LEU A 41 1.83 9.19 8.99
N ALA A 42 1.60 10.11 9.93
CA ALA A 42 2.66 10.97 10.46
C ALA A 42 3.73 10.17 11.20
N SER A 43 3.34 9.20 12.04
CA SER A 43 4.31 8.33 12.73
C SER A 43 5.14 7.48 11.75
N TRP A 44 4.53 6.93 10.70
CA TRP A 44 5.26 6.17 9.67
C TRP A 44 6.23 7.07 8.90
N SER A 45 5.79 8.27 8.54
CA SER A 45 6.65 9.24 7.86
C SER A 45 7.83 9.66 8.75
N PHE A 46 7.56 9.94 10.03
CA PHE A 46 8.58 10.36 11.00
C PHE A 46 9.64 9.28 11.25
N ALA A 47 9.24 8.01 11.35
CA ALA A 47 10.17 6.89 11.46
C ALA A 47 11.13 6.83 10.25
N VAL A 48 10.61 7.04 9.04
CA VAL A 48 11.42 7.10 7.82
C VAL A 48 12.37 8.30 7.84
N PHE A 49 11.91 9.47 8.28
CA PHE A 49 12.77 10.65 8.41
C PHE A 49 13.97 10.39 9.33
N ILE A 50 13.75 9.81 10.51
CA ILE A 50 14.85 9.47 11.43
C ILE A 50 15.85 8.52 10.76
N PHE A 51 15.36 7.49 10.08
CA PHE A 51 16.21 6.52 9.39
C PHE A 51 17.07 7.18 8.31
N VAL A 52 16.48 8.05 7.48
CA VAL A 52 17.21 8.79 6.43
C VAL A 52 18.24 9.74 7.02
N LEU A 53 17.93 10.43 8.12
CA LEU A 53 18.87 11.34 8.78
C LEU A 53 20.10 10.59 9.31
N ILE A 54 19.92 9.38 9.85
CA ILE A 54 21.05 8.54 10.30
C ILE A 54 21.93 8.18 9.09
N LEU A 55 21.34 7.77 7.97
CA LEU A 55 22.10 7.47 6.75
C LEU A 55 22.86 8.69 6.22
N MET A 56 22.23 9.87 6.20
CA MET A 56 22.90 11.11 5.82
C MET A 56 24.09 11.42 6.72
N LEU A 57 23.97 11.19 8.03
CA LEU A 57 25.04 11.43 8.99
C LEU A 57 26.23 10.50 8.75
N VAL A 58 25.96 9.20 8.57
CA VAL A 58 27.00 8.19 8.27
C VAL A 58 27.72 8.50 6.96
N VAL A 59 26.95 8.78 5.90
CA VAL A 59 27.49 9.12 4.58
C VAL A 59 28.34 10.39 4.67
N SER A 60 27.83 11.44 5.32
CA SER A 60 28.57 12.70 5.50
C SER A 60 29.88 12.49 6.25
N LEU A 61 29.89 11.69 7.33
CA LEU A 61 31.12 11.37 8.06
C LEU A 61 32.13 10.64 7.18
N MET A 62 31.66 9.71 6.35
CA MET A 62 32.50 8.98 5.42
C MET A 62 33.05 9.90 4.32
N ASP A 63 32.23 10.80 3.77
CA ASP A 63 32.66 11.78 2.77
C ASP A 63 33.73 12.73 3.34
N PHE A 64 33.53 13.22 4.57
CA PHE A 64 34.53 14.07 5.23
C PHE A 64 35.80 13.30 5.58
N GLY A 65 35.68 12.08 6.10
CA GLY A 65 36.80 11.23 6.48
C GLY A 65 37.65 10.84 5.27
N LEU A 66 37.01 10.28 4.24
CA LEU A 66 37.69 9.88 3.00
C LEU A 66 38.20 11.10 2.23
N GLY A 67 37.43 12.17 2.11
CA GLY A 67 37.86 13.39 1.41
C GLY A 67 39.09 14.05 2.03
N LYS A 68 39.18 14.07 3.37
CA LYS A 68 40.40 14.52 4.07
C LYS A 68 41.58 13.57 3.85
N LEU A 69 41.32 12.28 3.83
CA LEU A 69 42.36 11.25 3.67
C LEU A 69 42.92 11.25 2.24
N THR A 70 42.08 11.45 1.22
CA THR A 70 42.53 11.59 -0.17
C THR A 70 43.32 12.86 -0.39
N LEU A 71 42.92 13.99 0.21
CA LEU A 71 43.70 15.23 0.16
C LEU A 71 45.08 15.09 0.82
N TRP A 72 45.20 14.23 1.83
CA TRP A 72 46.48 13.99 2.50
C TRP A 72 47.38 13.00 1.73
N LEU A 73 46.79 12.03 1.01
CA LEU A 73 47.52 11.04 0.23
C LEU A 73 47.91 11.52 -1.18
N PHE A 74 47.09 12.35 -1.81
CA PHE A 74 47.24 12.76 -3.22
C PHE A 74 47.39 14.27 -3.42
N GLY A 75 47.33 15.06 -2.33
CA GLY A 75 47.53 16.51 -2.34
C GLY A 75 48.95 16.91 -1.99
#